data_AF-A0A0S8FPJ5-F1
#
_entry.id   AF-A0A0S8FPJ5-F1
#
_cell.length_a   1.000
_cell.length_b   1.000
_cell.length_c   1.000
_cell.angle_alpha   90.00
_cell.angle_beta   90.00
_cell.angle_gamma   90.00
#
_symmetry.space_group_name_H-M   'P 1'
#
loop_
_entity.id
_entity.type
_entity.pdbx_description
1 polymer ?
#
loop_
_entity_poly.entity_id
_entity_poly.type
_entity_poly.pdbx_seq_one_letter_code
_entity_poly.pdbx_strand_id
1 'polypeptide(L)'
;MRSNIVRRAILRFFSLLVIFGGLVRLVANRSTFQSFLIGELWTSHPYFIYIYRLLGALVLLIGVTLFIIASDPQKYALVLRTWGISFFVIGVLMLFAGYFVRLSLVHYLPDFAFCFIIGFVCMVVGKGRSEGSKKG
;
A
#
# COMPACT_ATOMS: atom_id res chain seq x y z
N MET A 1 -1.32 21.20 18.53
CA MET A 1 -0.89 19.90 19.14
C MET A 1 -1.82 18.73 18.81
N ARG A 2 -3.15 18.79 19.03
CA ARG A 2 -4.10 17.68 18.79
C ARG A 2 -4.03 17.05 17.39
N SER A 3 -3.89 17.86 16.34
CA SER A 3 -3.81 17.40 14.94
C SER A 3 -2.60 16.48 14.67
N ASN A 4 -1.46 16.68 15.35
CA ASN A 4 -0.28 15.83 15.18
C ASN A 4 -0.46 14.46 15.82
N ILE A 5 -1.13 14.39 16.99
CA ILE A 5 -1.40 13.12 17.68
C ILE A 5 -2.34 12.26 16.84
N VAL A 6 -3.41 12.85 16.30
CA VAL A 6 -4.39 12.17 15.44
C VAL A 6 -3.73 11.64 14.16
N ARG A 7 -2.90 12.45 13.48
CA ARG A 7 -2.17 12.00 12.28
C ARG A 7 -1.25 10.81 12.56
N ARG A 8 -0.53 10.83 13.69
CA ARG A 8 0.34 9.71 14.10
C ARG A 8 -0.47 8.45 14.40
N ALA A 9 -1.59 8.59 15.10
CA ALA A 9 -2.48 7.48 15.40
C ALA A 9 -3.06 6.85 14.13
N ILE A 10 -3.53 7.66 13.18
CA ILE A 10 -4.03 7.19 11.88
C ILE A 10 -2.94 6.44 11.11
N LEU A 11 -1.73 6.99 11.02
CA LEU A 11 -0.62 6.36 10.28
C LEU A 11 -0.19 5.04 10.93
N ARG A 12 -0.19 4.95 12.27
CA ARG A 12 0.09 3.71 13.02
C ARG A 12 -0.98 2.65 12.78
N PHE A 13 -2.24 3.03 12.88
CA PHE A 13 -3.35 2.11 12.64
C PHE A 13 -3.30 1.57 11.21
N PHE A 14 -3.10 2.46 10.24
CA PHE A 14 -3.05 2.09 8.83
C PHE A 14 -1.81 1.24 8.50
N SER A 15 -0.64 1.56 9.05
CA SER A 15 0.55 0.72 8.88
C SER A 15 0.38 -0.67 9.47
N LEU A 16 -0.27 -0.82 10.63
CA LEU A 16 -0.58 -2.14 11.20
C LEU A 16 -1.51 -2.96 10.29
N LEU A 17 -2.53 -2.33 9.69
CA LEU A 17 -3.39 -3.00 8.71
C LEU A 17 -2.60 -3.46 7.47
N VAL A 18 -1.70 -2.62 6.97
CA VAL A 18 -0.83 -2.95 5.82
C VAL A 18 0.11 -4.10 6.18
N ILE A 19 0.73 -4.09 7.37
CA ILE A 19 1.59 -5.19 7.85
C ILE A 19 0.78 -6.49 7.93
N PHE A 20 -0.41 -6.45 8.52
CA PHE A 20 -1.27 -7.63 8.64
C PHE A 20 -1.67 -8.18 7.26
N GLY A 21 -2.05 -7.30 6.33
CA GLY A 21 -2.32 -7.69 4.94
C GLY A 21 -1.12 -8.33 4.25
N GLY A 22 0.08 -7.77 4.44
CA GLY A 22 1.34 -8.34 3.92
C GLY A 22 1.65 -9.72 4.51
N LEU A 23 1.45 -9.90 5.82
CA LEU A 23 1.61 -11.19 6.51
C LEU A 23 0.64 -12.23 5.96
N VAL A 24 -0.65 -11.89 5.83
CA VAL A 24 -1.66 -12.77 5.24
C VAL A 24 -1.26 -13.21 3.83
N ARG A 25 -0.72 -12.29 3.01
CA ARG A 25 -0.22 -12.64 1.66
C ARG A 25 0.97 -13.59 1.68
N LEU A 26 1.88 -13.44 2.64
CA LEU A 26 3.06 -14.31 2.78
C LEU A 26 2.68 -15.73 3.20
N VAL A 27 1.73 -15.87 4.14
CA VAL A 27 1.26 -17.17 4.62
C VAL A 27 0.10 -17.74 3.79
N ALA A 28 -0.29 -17.04 2.71
CA ALA A 28 -1.39 -17.45 1.86
C ALA A 28 -1.15 -18.86 1.31
N ASN A 29 -2.16 -19.70 1.48
CA ASN A 29 -2.19 -21.07 1.01
C ASN A 29 -3.33 -21.25 0.01
N ARG A 30 -3.52 -22.48 -0.50
CA ARG A 30 -4.60 -22.79 -1.44
C ARG A 30 -5.98 -22.31 -0.97
N SER A 31 -6.28 -22.45 0.33
CA SER A 31 -7.55 -22.00 0.90
C SER A 31 -7.70 -20.48 0.78
N THR A 32 -6.64 -19.72 1.03
CA THR A 32 -6.64 -18.26 0.87
C THR A 32 -6.94 -17.86 -0.57
N PHE A 33 -6.28 -18.50 -1.55
CA PHE A 33 -6.52 -18.22 -2.97
C PHE A 33 -7.95 -18.56 -3.40
N GLN A 34 -8.54 -19.65 -2.87
CA GLN A 34 -9.94 -19.98 -3.12
C GLN A 34 -10.90 -18.94 -2.53
N SER A 35 -10.64 -18.45 -1.32
CA SER A 35 -11.45 -17.39 -0.70
C SER A 35 -11.41 -16.07 -1.48
N PHE A 36 -10.33 -15.80 -2.20
CA PHE A 36 -10.20 -14.62 -3.08
C PHE A 36 -10.64 -14.88 -4.52
N LEU A 37 -11.31 -16.00 -4.80
CA LEU A 37 -11.78 -16.39 -6.15
C LEU A 37 -10.65 -16.50 -7.19
N ILE A 38 -9.41 -16.69 -6.74
CA ILE A 38 -8.19 -16.83 -7.57
C ILE A 38 -7.57 -18.22 -7.41
N GLY A 39 -8.39 -19.23 -7.10
CA GLY A 39 -7.93 -20.60 -6.81
C GLY A 39 -7.12 -21.24 -7.95
N GLU A 40 -7.42 -20.88 -9.20
CA GLU A 40 -6.72 -21.40 -10.38
C GLU A 40 -5.26 -20.93 -10.48
N LEU A 41 -4.92 -19.75 -9.95
CA LEU A 41 -3.53 -19.28 -9.93
C LEU A 41 -2.62 -20.19 -9.10
N TRP A 42 -3.17 -20.89 -8.10
CA TRP A 42 -2.39 -21.78 -7.24
C TRP A 42 -1.96 -23.07 -7.94
N THR A 43 -2.84 -23.65 -8.77
CA THR A 43 -2.59 -24.97 -9.39
C THR A 43 -1.94 -24.85 -10.77
N SER A 44 -2.27 -23.81 -11.53
CA SER A 44 -1.90 -23.71 -12.94
C SER A 44 -0.55 -23.05 -13.17
N HIS A 45 -0.12 -22.16 -12.27
CA HIS A 45 1.10 -21.37 -12.45
C HIS A 45 1.88 -21.15 -11.14
N PRO A 46 2.77 -22.09 -10.74
CA PRO A 46 3.50 -21.99 -9.47
C PRO A 46 4.36 -20.71 -9.35
N TYR A 47 4.78 -20.13 -10.47
CA TYR A 47 5.51 -18.85 -10.50
C TYR A 47 4.70 -17.67 -9.93
N PHE A 48 3.37 -17.66 -10.13
CA PHE A 48 2.51 -16.60 -9.60
C PHE A 48 2.43 -16.63 -8.07
N ILE A 49 2.61 -17.80 -7.44
CA ILE A 49 2.68 -17.91 -5.98
C ILE A 49 3.91 -17.16 -5.45
N TYR A 50 5.05 -17.28 -6.12
CA TYR A 50 6.26 -16.55 -5.75
C TYR A 50 6.11 -15.04 -5.92
N ILE A 51 5.51 -14.59 -7.03
CA ILE A 51 5.20 -13.17 -7.24
C ILE A 51 4.24 -12.67 -6.15
N TYR A 52 3.20 -13.43 -5.82
CA TYR A 52 2.22 -13.05 -4.80
C TYR A 52 2.87 -12.89 -3.42
N ARG A 53 3.77 -13.82 -3.05
CA ARG A 53 4.55 -13.73 -1.81
C ARG A 53 5.55 -12.57 -1.82
N LEU A 54 6.22 -12.34 -2.95
CA LEU A 54 7.13 -11.20 -3.11
C LEU A 54 6.39 -9.87 -2.95
N LEU A 55 5.20 -9.74 -3.56
CA LEU A 55 4.31 -8.61 -3.35
C LEU A 55 3.90 -8.49 -1.87
N GLY A 56 3.60 -9.61 -1.20
CA GLY A 56 3.35 -9.64 0.25
C GLY A 56 4.51 -9.09 1.08
N ALA A 57 5.75 -9.49 0.77
CA ALA A 57 6.94 -8.97 1.42
C ALA A 57 7.12 -7.46 1.16
N LEU A 58 6.84 -6.99 -0.05
CA LEU A 58 6.89 -5.56 -0.40
C LEU A 58 5.84 -4.77 0.40
N VAL A 59 4.60 -5.27 0.48
CA VAL A 59 3.54 -4.67 1.31
C VAL A 59 3.96 -4.59 2.77
N LEU A 60 4.59 -5.65 3.30
CA LEU A 60 5.10 -5.67 4.67
C LEU A 60 6.20 -4.63 4.89
N LEU A 61 7.16 -4.51 3.95
CA LEU A 61 8.19 -3.48 3.98
C LEU A 61 7.59 -2.06 4.00
N ILE A 62 6.58 -1.80 3.16
CA ILE A 62 5.84 -0.53 3.13
C ILE A 62 5.18 -0.27 4.48
N GLY A 63 4.49 -1.26 5.03
CA GLY A 63 3.83 -1.17 6.32
C GLY A 63 4.81 -0.83 7.45
N VAL A 64 5.94 -1.53 7.53
CA VAL A 64 7.01 -1.26 8.51
C VAL A 64 7.59 0.14 8.32
N THR A 65 7.84 0.55 7.07
CA THR A 65 8.35 1.89 6.75
C THR A 65 7.39 2.98 7.23
N LEU A 66 6.09 2.83 6.94
CA LEU A 66 5.06 3.75 7.41
C LEU A 66 4.95 3.76 8.94
N PHE A 67 5.10 2.61 9.60
CA PHE A 67 5.08 2.51 11.05
C PHE A 67 6.25 3.27 11.70
N ILE A 68 7.46 3.14 11.14
CA ILE A 68 8.64 3.88 11.59
C ILE A 68 8.42 5.38 11.40
N ILE A 69 7.98 5.80 10.21
CA ILE A 69 7.69 7.19 9.88
C ILE A 69 6.61 7.78 10.79
N ALA A 70 5.67 6.98 11.30
CA ALA A 70 4.62 7.44 12.19
C ALA A 70 5.15 8.04 13.51
N SER A 71 6.38 7.73 13.90
CA SER A 71 7.02 8.30 15.09
C SER A 71 7.35 9.79 14.89
N ASP A 72 7.78 10.17 13.68
CA ASP A 72 8.03 11.56 13.32
C ASP A 72 7.69 11.85 11.84
N PRO A 73 6.40 11.99 11.50
CA PRO A 73 5.98 12.21 10.11
C PRO A 73 6.46 13.55 9.55
N GLN A 74 6.84 14.51 10.39
CA GLN A 74 7.30 15.82 9.94
C GLN A 74 8.75 15.78 9.43
N LYS A 75 9.60 14.94 10.04
CA LYS A 75 10.96 14.68 9.56
C LYS A 75 10.97 13.97 8.21
N TYR A 76 10.04 13.04 8.01
CA TYR A 76 9.98 12.20 6.80
C TYR A 76 8.91 12.64 5.78
N ALA A 77 8.49 13.91 5.83
CA ALA A 77 7.42 14.42 4.96
C ALA A 77 7.73 14.29 3.46
N LEU A 78 9.00 14.47 3.05
CA LEU A 78 9.43 14.26 1.67
C LEU A 78 9.27 12.80 1.26
N VAL A 79 9.74 11.87 2.10
CA VAL A 79 9.64 10.43 1.87
C VAL A 79 8.18 10.01 1.73
N LEU A 80 7.28 10.49 2.59
CA LEU A 80 5.85 10.23 2.48
C LEU A 80 5.27 10.74 1.16
N ARG A 81 5.64 11.94 0.69
CA ARG A 81 5.17 12.44 -0.61
C ARG A 81 5.69 11.61 -1.77
N THR A 82 6.96 11.22 -1.74
CA THR A 82 7.55 10.35 -2.76
C THR A 82 6.81 9.02 -2.82
N TRP A 83 6.60 8.36 -1.68
CA TRP A 83 5.76 7.17 -1.60
C TRP A 83 4.35 7.42 -2.12
N GLY A 84 3.74 8.53 -1.74
CA GLY A 84 2.39 8.92 -2.18
C GLY A 84 2.26 8.98 -3.69
N ILE A 85 3.20 9.68 -4.35
CA ILE A 85 3.27 9.79 -5.81
C ILE A 85 3.55 8.42 -6.43
N SER A 86 4.50 7.65 -5.89
CA SER A 86 4.83 6.30 -6.38
C SER A 86 3.60 5.39 -6.37
N PHE A 87 2.80 5.40 -5.29
CA PHE A 87 1.58 4.59 -5.23
C PHE A 87 0.51 5.03 -6.22
N PHE A 88 0.35 6.33 -6.47
CA PHE A 88 -0.57 6.79 -7.53
C PHE A 88 -0.12 6.31 -8.90
N VAL A 89 1.17 6.44 -9.21
CA VAL A 89 1.74 5.95 -10.48
C VAL A 89 1.54 4.44 -10.60
N ILE A 90 1.87 3.66 -9.56
CA ILE A 90 1.66 2.21 -9.54
C ILE A 90 0.18 1.86 -9.74
N GLY A 91 -0.74 2.55 -9.05
CA GLY A 91 -2.17 2.32 -9.20
C GLY A 91 -2.65 2.57 -10.64
N VAL A 92 -2.23 3.69 -11.26
CA VAL A 92 -2.55 3.99 -12.66
C VAL A 92 -1.99 2.91 -13.60
N LEU A 93 -0.74 2.50 -13.39
CA LEU A 93 -0.13 1.42 -14.17
C LEU A 93 -0.88 0.09 -14.00
N MET A 94 -1.39 -0.22 -12.81
CA MET A 94 -2.21 -1.41 -12.57
C MET A 94 -3.54 -1.37 -13.33
N LEU A 95 -4.21 -0.21 -13.41
CA LEU A 95 -5.41 -0.06 -14.23
C LEU A 95 -5.11 -0.31 -15.72
N PHE A 96 -4.05 0.31 -16.24
CA PHE A 96 -3.65 0.11 -17.63
C PHE A 96 -3.29 -1.35 -17.90
N ALA A 97 -2.48 -1.97 -17.03
CA ALA A 97 -2.11 -3.37 -17.17
C ALA A 97 -3.34 -4.30 -17.13
N GLY A 98 -4.26 -4.09 -16.18
CA GLY A 98 -5.50 -4.85 -16.08
C GLY A 98 -6.38 -4.72 -17.33
N TYR A 99 -6.47 -3.49 -17.88
CA TYR A 99 -7.19 -3.21 -19.12
C TYR A 99 -6.56 -3.91 -20.33
N PHE A 100 -5.24 -3.79 -20.52
CA PHE A 100 -4.54 -4.41 -21.67
C PHE A 100 -4.58 -5.93 -21.64
N VAL A 101 -4.48 -6.54 -20.45
CA VAL A 101 -4.55 -8.00 -20.28
C VAL A 101 -5.99 -8.51 -20.29
N ARG A 102 -7.00 -7.61 -20.37
CA ARG A 102 -8.44 -7.94 -20.32
C ARG A 102 -8.81 -8.76 -19.07
N LEU A 103 -8.14 -8.49 -17.96
CA LEU A 103 -8.50 -9.08 -16.67
C LEU A 103 -9.88 -8.58 -16.24
N SER A 104 -10.66 -9.42 -15.58
CA SER A 104 -11.91 -8.96 -14.96
C SER A 104 -11.58 -7.95 -13.86
N LEU A 105 -12.38 -6.89 -13.80
CA LEU A 105 -12.19 -5.73 -12.93
C LEU A 105 -12.06 -6.11 -11.45
N VAL A 106 -12.70 -7.21 -11.04
CA VAL A 106 -12.62 -7.78 -9.68
C VAL A 106 -11.18 -8.12 -9.26
N HIS A 107 -10.30 -8.44 -10.21
CA HIS A 107 -8.95 -8.93 -9.91
C HIS A 107 -7.93 -7.81 -9.66
N TYR A 108 -8.05 -6.66 -10.32
CA TYR A 108 -7.08 -5.57 -10.22
C TYR A 108 -7.64 -4.31 -9.54
N LEU A 109 -8.97 -4.17 -9.43
CA LEU A 109 -9.58 -3.03 -8.74
C LEU A 109 -9.21 -2.95 -7.25
N PRO A 110 -9.16 -4.05 -6.48
CA PRO A 110 -8.76 -3.98 -5.07
C PRO A 110 -7.32 -3.47 -4.90
N ASP A 111 -6.39 -3.92 -5.74
CA ASP A 111 -4.99 -3.47 -5.70
C ASP A 111 -4.85 -2.00 -6.14
N PHE A 112 -5.61 -1.58 -7.16
CA PHE A 112 -5.72 -0.19 -7.56
C PHE A 112 -6.22 0.69 -6.41
N ALA A 113 -7.35 0.34 -5.81
CA ALA A 113 -7.96 1.08 -4.70
C ALA A 113 -7.01 1.14 -3.51
N PHE A 114 -6.34 0.03 -3.19
CA PHE A 114 -5.35 -0.04 -2.13
C PHE A 114 -4.19 0.93 -2.36
N CYS A 115 -3.61 0.94 -3.55
CA CYS A 115 -2.53 1.87 -3.91
C CYS A 115 -3.00 3.33 -3.79
N PHE A 116 -4.21 3.65 -4.28
CA PHE A 116 -4.75 5.00 -4.19
C PHE A 116 -5.02 5.45 -2.75
N ILE A 117 -5.54 4.57 -1.90
CA ILE A 117 -5.78 4.86 -0.48
C ILE A 117 -4.45 5.13 0.24
N ILE A 118 -3.42 4.28 0.04
CA ILE A 118 -2.09 4.52 0.62
C ILE A 118 -1.52 5.84 0.09
N GLY A 119 -1.59 6.06 -1.23
CA GLY A 119 -1.10 7.26 -1.88
C GLY A 119 -1.70 8.53 -1.28
N PHE A 120 -3.02 8.53 -1.09
CA PHE A 120 -3.76 9.62 -0.48
C PHE A 120 -3.35 9.86 0.98
N VAL A 121 -3.30 8.81 1.82
CA VAL A 121 -2.88 8.91 3.21
C VAL A 121 -1.48 9.52 3.32
N CYS A 122 -0.54 9.02 2.51
CA CYS A 122 0.84 9.51 2.44
C CYS A 122 0.91 11.01 2.07
N MET A 123 0.13 11.44 1.08
CA MET A 123 0.09 12.86 0.66
C MET A 123 -0.52 13.78 1.72
N VAL A 124 -1.62 13.37 2.34
CA VAL A 124 -2.30 14.15 3.39
C VAL A 124 -1.37 14.33 4.60
N VAL A 125 -0.70 13.27 5.03
CA VAL A 125 0.24 13.34 6.17
C VAL A 125 1.49 14.15 5.79
N GLY A 126 2.03 13.96 4.58
CA GLY A 126 3.22 14.64 4.08
C GLY A 126 3.05 16.14 3.78
N LYS A 127 1.83 16.66 3.63
CA LYS A 127 1.59 18.09 3.32
C LYS A 127 1.98 19.05 4.45
N GLY A 128 2.04 18.59 5.70
CA GLY A 128 2.09 19.43 6.91
C GLY A 128 3.29 20.38 7.11
N ARG A 129 4.29 20.45 6.21
CA ARG A 129 5.49 21.30 6.37
C ARG A 129 5.72 22.33 5.25
N SER A 130 5.08 22.21 4.07
CA SER A 130 5.38 23.14 2.97
C SER A 130 4.88 24.57 3.19
N GLU A 131 3.95 24.78 4.13
CA GLU A 131 3.37 26.11 4.41
C GLU A 131 4.16 26.88 5.49
N GLY A 132 4.97 26.21 6.31
CA GLY A 132 5.76 26.85 7.36
C GLY A 132 7.13 27.39 6.91
N SER A 133 7.69 26.84 5.82
CA SER A 133 9.04 27.20 5.35
C SER A 133 9.08 28.36 4.35
N LYS A 134 7.92 28.89 3.94
CA LYS A 134 7.82 30.07 3.05
C LYS A 134 7.60 31.39 3.80
N LYS A 135 7.71 31.39 5.13
CA LYS A 135 7.53 32.57 5.99
C LYS A 135 8.78 32.94 6.80
N GLY A 136 9.95 32.44 6.43
CA GLY A 136 11.24 32.78 7.05
C GLY A 136 12.17 33.36 6.01
#